data_AF-A0A3M0ZWX4-F1
#
_entry.id   AF-A0A3M0ZWX4-F1
#
_cell.length_a   1.000
_cell.length_b   1.000
_cell.length_c   1.000
_cell.angle_alpha   90.00
_cell.angle_beta   90.00
_cell.angle_gamma   90.00
#
_symmetry.space_group_name_H-M   'P 1'
#
loop_
_entity.id
_entity.type
_entity.pdbx_description
1 polymer ?
#
loop_
_entity_poly.entity_id
_entity_poly.type
_entity_poly.pdbx_seq_one_letter_code
_entity_poly.pdbx_strand_id
1 'polypeptide(L)'
;MSEKTTATLEDRIAALKAQRGEWIAADDVAGVVAALVSSIEEENATQADAMRHEVRELLDFIARAKDELASMRPRTLADRHIASARDELDAVIAHTEAAADRIMDVGERLGDLANGQGAANGEELAALSTEIYEASTFQDITGQRVTKVMGVLRHIEERLTALAEVIGDDEVEEEEVQVFDESGEVVNAEALKHGPQLDTEANSQDDIDALLASFD
;
A
#
# COMPACT_ATOMS: atom_id res chain seq x y z
N MET A 1 -26.59 -30.34 27.99
CA MET A 1 -26.51 -30.90 26.62
C MET A 1 -27.42 -32.13 26.62
N SER A 2 -28.61 -32.01 26.05
CA SER A 2 -29.58 -33.13 26.02
C SER A 2 -29.51 -33.75 24.63
N GLU A 3 -28.81 -34.87 24.52
CA GLU A 3 -28.87 -35.76 23.35
C GLU A 3 -30.32 -36.23 23.16
N LYS A 4 -31.02 -35.70 22.17
CA LYS A 4 -32.25 -36.33 21.68
C LYS A 4 -31.83 -37.57 20.92
N THR A 5 -31.99 -38.74 21.53
CA THR A 5 -31.84 -40.04 20.85
C THR A 5 -32.95 -40.15 19.80
N THR A 6 -32.65 -39.82 18.55
CA THR A 6 -33.56 -40.01 17.42
C THR A 6 -33.65 -41.51 17.14
N ALA A 7 -34.78 -42.13 17.47
CA ALA A 7 -35.00 -43.56 17.23
C ALA A 7 -34.82 -43.88 15.74
N THR A 8 -34.02 -44.90 15.43
CA THR A 8 -33.69 -45.25 14.05
C THR A 8 -34.89 -45.84 13.32
N LEU A 9 -34.85 -45.85 11.97
CA LEU A 9 -35.90 -46.48 11.16
C LEU A 9 -36.08 -47.96 11.54
N GLU A 10 -34.98 -48.62 11.90
CA GLU A 10 -34.96 -50.01 12.38
C GLU A 10 -35.69 -50.15 13.72
N ASP A 11 -35.49 -49.24 14.67
CA ASP A 11 -36.20 -49.23 15.95
C ASP A 11 -37.71 -49.00 15.77
N ARG A 12 -38.11 -48.12 14.84
CA ARG A 12 -39.52 -47.83 14.53
C ARG A 12 -40.21 -49.01 13.85
N ILE A 13 -39.53 -49.68 12.92
CA ILE A 13 -40.03 -50.89 12.26
C ILE A 13 -40.08 -52.06 13.25
N ALA A 14 -39.09 -52.21 14.13
CA ALA A 14 -39.07 -53.24 15.17
C ALA A 14 -40.20 -53.05 16.19
N ALA A 15 -40.48 -51.81 16.60
CA ALA A 15 -41.61 -51.50 17.48
C ALA A 15 -42.97 -51.83 16.84
N LEU A 16 -43.14 -51.57 15.54
CA LEU A 16 -44.35 -51.93 14.80
C LEU A 16 -44.53 -53.45 14.67
N LYS A 17 -43.44 -54.19 14.42
CA LYS A 17 -43.44 -55.67 14.45
C LYS A 17 -43.83 -56.21 15.82
N ALA A 18 -43.29 -55.65 16.91
CA ALA A 18 -43.56 -56.08 18.27
C ALA A 18 -45.04 -55.88 18.69
N GLN A 19 -45.72 -54.87 18.13
CA GLN A 19 -47.14 -54.58 18.44
C GLN A 19 -48.14 -55.39 17.61
N ARG A 20 -47.80 -55.82 16.38
CA ARG A 20 -48.77 -56.40 15.42
C ARG A 20 -48.43 -57.81 14.89
N GLY A 21 -47.28 -58.38 15.24
CA GLY A 21 -46.85 -59.72 14.79
C GLY A 21 -45.96 -59.70 13.54
N GLU A 22 -45.80 -60.85 12.86
CA GLU A 22 -44.85 -61.02 11.74
C GLU A 22 -45.19 -60.22 10.46
N TRP A 23 -46.45 -59.82 10.27
CA TRP A 23 -46.94 -59.19 9.05
C TRP A 23 -47.30 -57.71 9.29
N ILE A 24 -46.65 -56.81 8.54
CA ILE A 24 -46.91 -55.36 8.58
C ILE A 24 -47.69 -54.96 7.33
N ALA A 25 -48.74 -54.15 7.47
CA ALA A 25 -49.49 -53.63 6.34
C ALA A 25 -48.67 -52.58 5.56
N ALA A 26 -48.80 -52.57 4.24
CA ALA A 26 -48.07 -51.62 3.38
C ALA A 26 -48.36 -50.14 3.74
N ASP A 27 -49.58 -49.84 4.20
CA ASP A 27 -49.98 -48.50 4.63
C ASP A 27 -49.22 -48.03 5.88
N ASP A 28 -48.91 -48.93 6.81
CA ASP A 28 -48.12 -48.62 8.01
C ASP A 28 -46.66 -48.28 7.62
N VAL A 29 -46.10 -49.00 6.65
CA VAL A 29 -44.76 -48.72 6.10
C VAL A 29 -44.75 -47.38 5.37
N ALA A 30 -45.78 -47.09 4.56
CA ALA A 30 -45.91 -45.82 3.87
C ALA A 30 -45.97 -44.63 4.84
N GLY A 31 -46.66 -44.79 5.98
CA GLY A 31 -46.70 -43.76 7.03
C GLY A 31 -45.35 -43.49 7.68
N VAL A 32 -44.55 -44.53 7.95
CA VAL A 32 -43.19 -44.37 8.51
C VAL A 32 -42.25 -43.72 7.49
N VAL A 33 -42.31 -44.12 6.22
CA VAL A 33 -41.51 -43.52 5.14
C VAL A 33 -41.90 -42.06 4.92
N ALA A 34 -43.19 -41.72 4.90
CA ALA A 34 -43.65 -40.35 4.77
C ALA A 34 -43.17 -39.46 5.93
N ALA A 35 -43.23 -39.96 7.16
CA ALA A 35 -42.70 -39.25 8.33
C ALA A 35 -41.18 -39.06 8.27
N LEU A 36 -40.44 -40.05 7.76
CA LEU A 36 -38.99 -39.96 7.57
C LEU A 36 -38.64 -38.92 6.49
N VAL A 37 -39.31 -38.97 5.33
CA VAL A 37 -39.11 -38.01 4.24
C VAL A 37 -39.39 -36.59 4.72
N SER A 38 -40.51 -36.37 5.42
CA SER A 38 -40.84 -35.05 5.99
C SER A 38 -39.79 -34.56 7.00
N SER A 39 -39.24 -35.45 7.83
CA SER A 39 -38.18 -35.06 8.77
C SER A 39 -36.86 -34.71 8.07
N ILE A 40 -36.51 -35.42 7.00
CA ILE A 40 -35.32 -35.13 6.19
C ILE A 40 -35.50 -33.81 5.44
N GLU A 41 -36.70 -33.53 4.93
CA GLU A 41 -37.03 -32.26 4.26
C GLU A 41 -36.92 -31.07 5.23
N GLU A 42 -37.42 -31.20 6.48
CA GLU A 42 -37.29 -30.17 7.52
C GLU A 42 -35.83 -29.94 7.95
N GLU A 43 -35.05 -31.02 8.13
CA GLU A 43 -33.64 -30.94 8.51
C GLU A 43 -32.81 -30.26 7.41
N ASN A 44 -33.03 -30.63 6.15
CA ASN A 44 -32.39 -29.98 5.00
C ASN A 44 -32.79 -28.51 4.86
N ALA A 45 -34.06 -28.16 5.10
CA ALA A 45 -34.52 -26.78 5.08
C ALA A 45 -33.82 -25.94 6.16
N THR A 46 -33.69 -26.49 7.37
CA THR A 46 -32.99 -25.84 8.50
C THR A 46 -31.50 -25.66 8.20
N GLN A 47 -30.85 -26.67 7.61
CA GLN A 47 -29.46 -26.60 7.20
C GLN A 47 -29.23 -25.57 6.08
N ALA A 48 -30.14 -25.51 5.11
CA ALA A 48 -30.09 -24.51 4.05
C ALA A 48 -30.27 -23.09 4.59
N ASP A 49 -31.14 -22.88 5.58
CA ASP A 49 -31.30 -21.58 6.23
C ASP A 49 -30.07 -21.17 7.04
N ALA A 50 -29.44 -22.11 7.76
CA ALA A 50 -28.18 -21.86 8.47
C ALA A 50 -27.06 -21.45 7.50
N MET A 51 -26.90 -22.17 6.38
CA MET A 51 -25.93 -21.83 5.34
C MET A 51 -26.22 -20.46 4.72
N ARG A 52 -27.49 -20.13 4.44
CA ARG A 52 -27.87 -18.79 3.95
C ARG A 52 -27.57 -17.70 4.96
N HIS A 53 -27.69 -17.98 6.26
CA HIS A 53 -27.35 -17.01 7.30
C HIS A 53 -25.84 -16.77 7.32
N GLU A 54 -25.03 -17.82 7.33
CA GLU A 54 -23.56 -17.74 7.32
C GLU A 54 -23.02 -17.00 6.08
N VAL A 55 -23.58 -17.27 4.90
CA VAL A 55 -23.23 -16.54 3.66
C VAL A 55 -23.59 -15.06 3.77
N ARG A 56 -24.72 -14.70 4.39
CA ARG A 56 -25.08 -13.28 4.59
C ARG A 56 -24.13 -12.60 5.56
N GLU A 57 -23.77 -13.24 6.67
CA GLU A 57 -22.78 -12.68 7.61
C GLU A 57 -21.43 -12.45 6.93
N LEU A 58 -20.99 -13.38 6.07
CA LEU A 58 -19.77 -13.22 5.29
C LEU A 58 -19.87 -12.05 4.29
N LEU A 59 -21.01 -11.90 3.59
CA LEU A 59 -21.24 -10.78 2.68
C LEU A 59 -21.24 -9.45 3.43
N ASP A 60 -21.89 -9.37 4.60
CA ASP A 60 -21.91 -8.17 5.44
C ASP A 60 -20.52 -7.83 6.00
N PHE A 61 -19.69 -8.84 6.25
CA PHE A 61 -18.28 -8.65 6.61
C PHE A 61 -17.47 -8.10 5.44
N ILE A 62 -17.62 -8.68 4.24
CA ILE A 62 -16.93 -8.22 3.01
C ILE A 62 -17.34 -6.78 2.66
N ALA A 63 -18.63 -6.45 2.79
CA ALA A 63 -19.13 -5.09 2.53
C ALA A 63 -18.47 -4.07 3.47
N ARG A 64 -18.42 -4.35 4.77
CA ARG A 64 -17.73 -3.49 5.75
C ARG A 64 -16.24 -3.35 5.47
N ALA A 65 -15.57 -4.45 5.15
CA ALA A 65 -14.15 -4.42 4.79
C ALA A 65 -13.91 -3.60 3.52
N LYS A 66 -14.80 -3.70 2.53
CA LYS A 66 -14.74 -2.89 1.30
C LYS A 66 -14.89 -1.40 1.63
N ASP A 67 -15.83 -1.03 2.48
CA ASP A 67 -16.04 0.36 2.89
C ASP A 67 -14.83 0.91 3.67
N GLU A 68 -14.24 0.12 4.57
CA GLU A 68 -12.99 0.49 5.25
C GLU A 68 -11.83 0.69 4.27
N LEU A 69 -11.65 -0.21 3.29
CA LEU A 69 -10.61 -0.08 2.27
C LEU A 69 -10.84 1.14 1.38
N ALA A 70 -12.09 1.44 1.01
CA ALA A 70 -12.43 2.64 0.26
C ALA A 70 -12.14 3.91 1.04
N SER A 71 -12.33 3.89 2.37
CA SER A 71 -12.00 5.03 3.24
C SER A 71 -10.51 5.38 3.27
N MET A 72 -9.62 4.42 2.95
CA MET A 72 -8.18 4.67 2.80
C MET A 72 -7.84 5.43 1.51
N ARG A 73 -8.78 5.58 0.57
CA ARG A 73 -8.62 6.24 -0.73
C ARG A 73 -7.40 5.75 -1.52
N PRO A 74 -7.28 4.44 -1.81
CA PRO A 74 -6.12 3.87 -2.48
C PRO A 74 -5.74 4.58 -3.78
N ARG A 75 -6.71 5.06 -4.58
CA ARG A 75 -6.43 5.76 -5.84
C ARG A 75 -5.77 7.12 -5.62
N THR A 76 -6.26 7.88 -4.64
CA THR A 76 -5.65 9.16 -4.25
C THR A 76 -4.25 8.98 -3.66
N LEU A 77 -4.03 7.91 -2.88
CA LEU A 77 -2.69 7.57 -2.38
C LEU A 77 -1.71 7.24 -3.51
N ALA A 78 -2.13 6.42 -4.48
CA ALA A 78 -1.29 6.05 -5.63
C ALA A 78 -0.94 7.27 -6.49
N ASP A 79 -1.96 7.98 -6.97
CA ASP A 79 -1.83 8.98 -8.03
C ASP A 79 -1.26 10.32 -7.53
N ARG A 80 -1.30 10.60 -6.22
CA ARG A 80 -0.82 11.86 -5.64
C ARG A 80 0.31 11.67 -4.65
N HIS A 81 0.04 11.02 -3.52
CA HIS A 81 1.01 10.97 -2.42
C HIS A 81 2.25 10.15 -2.77
N ILE A 82 2.07 8.92 -3.28
CA ILE A 82 3.19 8.05 -3.64
C ILE A 82 3.90 8.56 -4.88
N ALA A 83 3.16 9.05 -5.89
CA ALA A 83 3.74 9.70 -7.06
C ALA A 83 4.61 10.91 -6.69
N SER A 84 4.09 11.85 -5.90
CA SER A 84 4.83 13.04 -5.43
C SER A 84 6.07 12.67 -4.62
N ALA A 85 5.96 11.71 -3.71
CA ALA A 85 7.11 11.26 -2.92
C ALA A 85 8.20 10.62 -3.79
N ARG A 86 7.83 9.97 -4.90
CA ARG A 86 8.79 9.47 -5.89
C ARG A 86 9.49 10.62 -6.60
N ASP A 87 8.74 11.61 -7.08
CA ASP A 87 9.29 12.77 -7.79
C ASP A 87 10.24 13.58 -6.90
N GLU A 88 9.89 13.78 -5.62
CA GLU A 88 10.78 14.41 -4.64
C GLU A 88 12.06 13.61 -4.42
N LEU A 89 11.98 12.28 -4.31
CA LEU A 89 13.17 11.42 -4.15
C LEU A 89 14.06 11.41 -5.41
N ASP A 90 13.47 11.45 -6.61
CA ASP A 90 14.21 11.60 -7.86
C ASP A 90 14.95 12.96 -7.89
N ALA A 91 14.32 14.04 -7.46
CA ALA A 91 14.96 15.35 -7.35
C ALA A 91 16.09 15.37 -6.31
N VAL A 92 15.91 14.69 -5.16
CA VAL A 92 16.98 14.52 -4.17
C VAL A 92 18.19 13.80 -4.77
N ILE A 93 17.97 12.73 -5.56
CA ILE A 93 19.06 12.06 -6.27
C ILE A 93 19.76 13.04 -7.22
N ALA A 94 19.02 13.71 -8.09
CA ALA A 94 19.60 14.64 -9.07
C ALA A 94 20.41 15.77 -8.40
N HIS A 95 19.86 16.39 -7.34
CA HIS A 95 20.56 17.43 -6.60
C HIS A 95 21.81 16.91 -5.89
N THR A 96 21.75 15.70 -5.32
CA THR A 96 22.91 15.11 -4.64
C THR A 96 24.00 14.73 -5.63
N GLU A 97 23.66 14.13 -6.78
CA GLU A 97 24.60 13.86 -7.89
C GLU A 97 25.29 15.14 -8.34
N ALA A 98 24.53 16.19 -8.66
CA ALA A 98 25.08 17.47 -9.07
C ALA A 98 25.95 18.15 -7.99
N ALA A 99 25.60 17.98 -6.71
CA ALA A 99 26.42 18.51 -5.62
C ALA A 99 27.76 17.80 -5.51
N ALA A 100 27.80 16.49 -5.74
CA ALA A 100 29.03 15.74 -5.68
C ALA A 100 29.93 15.92 -6.89
N ASP A 101 29.37 16.06 -8.09
CA ASP A 101 30.14 16.47 -9.27
C ASP A 101 30.87 17.79 -8.99
N ARG A 102 30.18 18.77 -8.40
CA ARG A 102 30.80 20.03 -7.96
C ARG A 102 31.90 19.84 -6.91
N ILE A 103 31.73 18.92 -5.96
CA ILE A 103 32.76 18.61 -4.95
C ILE A 103 34.00 18.02 -5.64
N MET A 104 33.81 17.10 -6.59
CA MET A 104 34.90 16.51 -7.36
C MET A 104 35.62 17.55 -8.22
N ASP A 105 34.90 18.45 -8.89
CA ASP A 105 35.48 19.56 -9.65
C ASP A 105 36.32 20.49 -8.77
N VAL A 106 35.85 20.79 -7.55
CA VAL A 106 36.62 21.58 -6.58
C VAL A 106 37.86 20.82 -6.10
N GLY A 107 37.75 19.51 -5.89
CA GLY A 107 38.88 18.62 -5.60
C GLY A 107 39.94 18.63 -6.69
N GLU A 108 39.54 18.59 -7.96
CA GLU A 108 40.46 18.65 -9.12
C GLU A 108 41.22 19.98 -9.15
N ARG A 109 40.47 21.08 -9.05
CA ARG A 109 41.04 22.43 -9.03
C ARG A 109 42.00 22.65 -7.86
N LEU A 110 41.74 22.01 -6.72
CA LEU A 110 42.65 22.03 -5.58
C LEU A 110 43.97 21.32 -5.90
N GLY A 111 43.90 20.17 -6.56
CA GLY A 111 45.07 19.43 -7.05
C GLY A 111 45.88 20.21 -8.08
N ASP A 112 45.23 20.90 -9.01
CA ASP A 112 45.90 21.76 -10.00
C ASP A 112 46.65 22.93 -9.36
N LEU A 113 46.04 23.57 -8.36
CA LEU A 113 46.68 24.65 -7.60
C LEU A 113 47.87 24.15 -6.78
N ALA A 114 47.84 22.91 -6.30
CA ALA A 114 48.94 22.28 -5.57
C ALA A 114 50.24 22.25 -6.40
N ASN A 115 50.13 21.98 -7.70
CA ASN A 115 51.26 21.95 -8.63
C ASN A 115 51.95 23.33 -8.81
N GLY A 116 51.25 24.42 -8.51
CA GLY A 116 51.77 25.78 -8.58
C GLY A 116 52.44 26.29 -7.29
N GLN A 117 52.44 25.51 -6.21
CA GLN A 117 52.92 25.92 -4.89
C GLN A 117 54.29 25.30 -4.54
N GLY A 118 54.97 25.90 -3.55
CA GLY A 118 56.23 25.35 -3.01
C GLY A 118 56.04 23.95 -2.39
N ALA A 119 57.12 23.14 -2.37
CA ALA A 119 57.07 21.70 -2.09
C ALA A 119 56.21 21.27 -0.89
N ALA A 120 56.32 21.95 0.26
CA ALA A 120 55.55 21.58 1.46
C ALA A 120 54.04 21.86 1.32
N ASN A 121 53.66 23.03 0.81
CA ASN A 121 52.25 23.41 0.65
C ASN A 121 51.58 22.66 -0.52
N GLY A 122 52.34 22.37 -1.58
CA GLY A 122 51.83 21.59 -2.72
C GLY A 122 51.53 20.14 -2.32
N GLU A 123 52.40 19.51 -1.54
CA GLU A 123 52.19 18.12 -1.09
C GLU A 123 50.96 17.99 -0.16
N GLU A 124 50.75 18.97 0.73
CA GLU A 124 49.57 19.03 1.60
C GLU A 124 48.27 19.25 0.82
N LEU A 125 48.26 20.15 -0.17
CA LEU A 125 47.08 20.40 -1.01
C LEU A 125 46.72 19.19 -1.89
N ALA A 126 47.71 18.49 -2.42
CA ALA A 126 47.49 17.27 -3.20
C ALA A 126 46.92 16.13 -2.34
N ALA A 127 47.38 16.00 -1.09
CA ALA A 127 46.83 15.03 -0.14
C ALA A 127 45.35 15.32 0.18
N LEU A 128 45.00 16.60 0.44
CA LEU A 128 43.61 17.01 0.69
C LEU A 128 42.70 16.79 -0.53
N SER A 129 43.18 17.05 -1.75
CA SER A 129 42.44 16.75 -2.98
C SER A 129 42.14 15.25 -3.11
N THR A 130 43.13 14.40 -2.81
CA THR A 130 42.96 12.94 -2.81
C THR A 130 41.93 12.48 -1.77
N GLU A 131 41.98 13.04 -0.56
CA GLU A 131 41.01 12.74 0.51
C GLU A 131 39.57 13.11 0.12
N ILE A 132 39.37 14.23 -0.59
CA ILE A 132 38.06 14.64 -1.11
C ILE A 132 37.51 13.61 -2.11
N TYR A 133 38.34 13.11 -3.03
CA TYR A 133 37.92 12.07 -3.98
C TYR A 133 37.54 10.75 -3.28
N GLU A 134 38.35 10.31 -2.32
CA GLU A 134 38.07 9.10 -1.55
C GLU A 134 36.78 9.23 -0.72
N ALA A 135 36.56 10.39 -0.08
CA ALA A 135 35.36 10.66 0.70
C ALA A 135 34.10 10.74 -0.17
N SER A 136 34.19 11.30 -1.38
CA SER A 136 33.06 11.46 -2.30
C SER A 136 32.62 10.14 -2.94
N THR A 137 33.47 9.10 -2.91
CA THR A 137 33.15 7.76 -3.44
C THR A 137 32.01 7.06 -2.66
N PHE A 138 31.68 7.50 -1.44
CA PHE A 138 30.59 6.91 -0.62
C PHE A 138 29.18 7.18 -1.18
N GLN A 139 29.03 8.17 -2.07
CA GLN A 139 27.73 8.60 -2.58
C GLN A 139 27.00 7.55 -3.43
N ASP A 140 27.74 6.68 -4.12
CA ASP A 140 27.18 5.60 -4.94
C ASP A 140 26.25 4.68 -4.11
N ILE A 141 26.60 4.42 -2.85
CA ILE A 141 25.77 3.62 -1.94
C ILE A 141 24.47 4.36 -1.57
N THR A 142 24.49 5.68 -1.43
CA THR A 142 23.28 6.47 -1.14
C THR A 142 22.35 6.47 -2.36
N GLY A 143 22.87 6.71 -3.56
CA GLY A 143 22.07 6.66 -4.80
C GLY A 143 21.42 5.28 -5.01
N GLN A 144 22.16 4.20 -4.78
CA GLN A 144 21.63 2.84 -4.84
C GLN A 144 20.53 2.57 -3.80
N ARG A 145 20.71 3.06 -2.56
CA ARG A 145 19.70 2.91 -1.50
C ARG A 145 18.42 3.67 -1.81
N VAL A 146 18.52 4.92 -2.29
CA VAL A 146 17.34 5.70 -2.69
C VAL A 146 16.64 5.03 -3.88
N THR A 147 17.39 4.57 -4.89
CA THR A 147 16.85 3.79 -6.03
C THR A 147 16.05 2.58 -5.57
N LYS A 148 16.53 1.86 -4.54
CA LYS A 148 15.79 0.74 -3.95
C LYS A 148 14.50 1.18 -3.28
N VAL A 149 14.52 2.30 -2.55
CA VAL A 149 13.30 2.89 -1.93
C VAL A 149 12.29 3.26 -3.00
N MET A 150 12.72 3.88 -4.10
CA MET A 150 11.83 4.22 -5.23
C MET A 150 11.20 2.98 -5.86
N GLY A 151 11.95 1.88 -5.95
CA GLY A 151 11.40 0.59 -6.40
C GLY A 151 10.29 0.06 -5.47
N VAL A 152 10.44 0.23 -4.15
CA VAL A 152 9.40 -0.13 -3.18
C VAL A 152 8.19 0.78 -3.30
N LEU A 153 8.37 2.10 -3.46
CA LEU A 153 7.27 3.04 -3.65
C LEU A 153 6.47 2.73 -4.90
N ARG A 154 7.13 2.42 -6.02
CA ARG A 154 6.47 1.98 -7.26
C ARG A 154 5.68 0.70 -7.06
N HIS A 155 6.22 -0.26 -6.30
CA HIS A 155 5.48 -1.47 -5.98
C HIS A 155 4.24 -1.17 -5.12
N ILE A 156 4.34 -0.23 -4.17
CA ILE A 156 3.20 0.20 -3.36
C ILE A 156 2.14 0.88 -4.25
N GLU A 157 2.54 1.77 -5.14
CA GLU A 157 1.69 2.44 -6.13
C GLU A 157 0.90 1.41 -6.96
N GLU A 158 1.59 0.46 -7.59
CA GLU A 158 0.95 -0.62 -8.37
C GLU A 158 -0.09 -1.41 -7.56
N ARG A 159 0.19 -1.68 -6.28
CA ARG A 159 -0.70 -2.42 -5.39
C ARG A 159 -1.89 -1.59 -4.96
N LEU A 160 -1.71 -0.29 -4.75
CA LEU A 160 -2.79 0.65 -4.43
C LEU A 160 -3.71 0.86 -5.64
N THR A 161 -3.16 0.99 -6.85
CA THR A 161 -3.95 1.07 -8.09
C THR A 161 -4.77 -0.20 -8.28
N ALA A 162 -4.15 -1.38 -8.14
CA ALA A 162 -4.88 -2.65 -8.26
C ALA A 162 -5.97 -2.81 -7.18
N LEU A 163 -5.70 -2.33 -5.95
CA LEU A 163 -6.70 -2.33 -4.88
C LEU A 163 -7.87 -1.40 -5.21
N ALA A 164 -7.58 -0.20 -5.73
CA ALA A 164 -8.59 0.77 -6.15
C ALA A 164 -9.53 0.17 -7.21
N GLU A 165 -8.99 -0.50 -8.22
CA GLU A 165 -9.78 -1.20 -9.24
C GLU A 165 -10.71 -2.27 -8.66
N VAL A 166 -10.22 -3.06 -7.69
CA VAL A 166 -11.01 -4.14 -7.07
C VAL A 166 -12.17 -3.60 -6.24
N ILE A 167 -11.97 -2.48 -5.54
CA ILE A 167 -13.01 -1.87 -4.70
C ILE A 167 -13.89 -0.87 -5.48
N GLY A 168 -13.49 -0.48 -6.68
CA GLY A 168 -14.17 0.55 -7.48
C GLY A 168 -13.96 1.96 -6.93
N ASP A 169 -12.79 2.22 -6.36
CA ASP A 169 -12.34 3.56 -5.98
C ASP A 169 -11.83 4.28 -7.23
N ASP A 170 -12.73 4.96 -7.94
CA ASP A 170 -12.42 5.59 -9.21
C ASP A 170 -12.08 7.09 -9.10
N GLU A 171 -12.23 7.66 -7.91
CA GLU A 171 -12.11 9.08 -7.68
C GLU A 171 -10.72 9.42 -7.14
N VAL A 172 -10.09 10.41 -7.76
CA VAL A 172 -8.89 11.05 -7.21
C VAL A 172 -9.36 12.33 -6.55
N GLU A 173 -9.33 12.38 -5.23
CA GLU A 173 -9.74 13.59 -4.51
C GLU A 173 -8.62 14.63 -4.53
N GLU A 174 -9.03 15.88 -4.79
CA GLU A 174 -8.20 17.06 -4.57
C GLU A 174 -8.14 17.38 -3.06
N GLU A 175 -7.39 16.57 -2.29
CA GLU A 175 -6.93 16.99 -0.97
C GLU A 175 -5.81 18.03 -1.09
N GLU A 176 -5.82 19.05 -0.23
CA GLU A 176 -4.62 19.89 -0.01
C GLU A 176 -3.49 18.96 0.42
N VAL A 177 -2.38 18.95 -0.32
CA VAL A 177 -1.19 18.17 0.04
C VAL A 177 -0.78 18.62 1.44
N GLN A 178 -0.90 17.73 2.43
CA GLN A 178 -0.43 18.01 3.77
C GLN A 178 1.09 18.02 3.72
N VAL A 179 1.65 19.21 3.90
CA VAL A 179 3.10 19.40 3.91
C VAL A 179 3.59 19.13 5.32
N PHE A 180 4.66 18.35 5.47
CA PHE A 180 5.22 18.02 6.78
C PHE A 180 6.57 18.71 6.96
N ASP A 181 6.84 19.19 8.17
CA ASP A 181 8.15 19.72 8.52
C ASP A 181 9.17 18.59 8.79
N GLU A 182 10.41 18.98 9.08
CA GLU A 182 11.51 18.06 9.42
C GLU A 182 11.27 17.23 10.70
N SER A 183 10.27 17.58 11.51
CA SER A 183 9.82 16.81 12.68
C SER A 183 8.60 15.92 12.38
N GLY A 184 8.04 16.00 11.17
CA GLY A 184 6.85 15.27 10.76
C GLY A 184 5.53 15.92 11.20
N GLU A 185 5.52 17.20 11.56
CA GLU A 185 4.29 17.96 11.86
C GLU A 185 3.71 18.61 10.59
N VAL A 186 2.37 18.63 10.47
CA VAL A 186 1.69 19.27 9.32
C VAL A 186 1.88 20.78 9.37
N VAL A 187 2.58 21.31 8.38
CA VAL A 187 2.75 22.75 8.11
C VAL A 187 1.99 23.11 6.83
N ASN A 188 1.45 24.33 6.75
CA ASN A 188 0.81 24.80 5.53
C ASN A 188 1.87 24.94 4.40
N ALA A 189 1.52 24.57 3.17
CA ALA A 189 2.39 24.63 1.97
C ALA A 189 3.08 26.00 1.78
N GLU A 190 2.49 27.08 2.30
CA GLU A 190 3.08 28.41 2.26
C GLU A 190 4.40 28.55 3.04
N ALA A 191 4.66 27.68 4.02
CA ALA A 191 5.87 27.67 4.83
C ALA A 191 7.08 27.01 4.16
N LEU A 192 6.88 26.11 3.18
CA LEU A 192 7.96 25.45 2.42
C LEU A 192 8.40 26.19 1.15
N LYS A 193 7.87 27.40 0.88
CA LYS A 193 8.30 28.26 -0.25
C LYS A 193 9.77 28.70 -0.21
N HIS A 194 10.56 28.20 0.75
CA HIS A 194 11.98 28.51 0.92
C HIS A 194 12.91 27.29 0.74
N GLY A 195 12.38 26.13 0.32
CA GLY A 195 13.17 24.97 -0.08
C GLY A 195 13.63 25.03 -1.54
N PRO A 196 14.62 24.20 -1.95
CA PRO A 196 14.94 24.00 -3.37
C PRO A 196 13.68 23.54 -4.11
N GLN A 197 13.20 24.33 -5.07
CA GLN A 197 12.02 23.99 -5.87
C GLN A 197 12.38 22.92 -6.90
N LEU A 198 11.43 22.02 -7.18
CA LEU A 198 11.52 21.13 -8.34
C LEU A 198 11.67 21.98 -9.60
N ASP A 199 12.50 21.57 -10.56
CA ASP A 199 12.76 22.32 -11.79
C ASP A 199 11.48 22.61 -12.61
N THR A 200 10.43 21.79 -12.43
CA THR A 200 9.11 21.98 -13.07
C THR A 200 8.25 23.06 -12.40
N GLU A 201 8.53 23.42 -11.15
CA GLU A 201 7.82 24.43 -10.36
C GLU A 201 8.69 25.67 -10.07
N ALA A 202 9.97 25.63 -10.44
CA ALA A 202 10.87 26.76 -10.35
C ALA A 202 10.44 27.86 -11.34
N ASN A 203 10.27 29.09 -10.84
CA ASN A 203 10.03 30.22 -11.71
C ASN A 203 11.23 30.38 -12.67
N SER A 204 10.96 30.53 -13.96
CA SER A 204 12.04 30.78 -14.92
C SER A 204 12.66 32.16 -14.66
N GLN A 205 13.94 32.33 -15.01
CA GLN A 205 14.62 33.62 -14.88
C GLN A 205 13.89 34.72 -15.67
N ASP A 206 13.28 34.36 -16.80
CA ASP A 206 12.47 35.27 -17.62
C ASP A 206 11.19 35.71 -16.88
N ASP A 207 10.55 34.81 -16.12
CA ASP A 207 9.38 35.14 -15.30
C ASP A 207 9.76 36.04 -14.12
N ILE A 208 10.93 35.79 -13.50
CA ILE A 208 11.47 36.62 -12.42
C ILE A 208 11.77 38.03 -12.93
N ASP A 209 12.40 38.13 -14.09
CA ASP A 209 12.76 39.42 -14.70
C ASP A 209 11.51 40.21 -15.13
N ALA A 210 10.47 39.53 -15.64
CA ALA A 210 9.19 40.15 -15.96
C ALA A 210 8.44 40.66 -14.71
N LEU A 211 8.51 39.91 -13.62
CA LEU A 211 7.88 40.29 -12.34
C LEU A 211 8.63 41.47 -11.71
N LEU A 212 9.96 41.49 -11.75
CA LEU A 212 10.77 42.62 -11.28
C LEU A 212 10.59 43.88 -12.14
N ALA A 213 10.46 43.74 -13.45
CA ALA A 213 10.15 44.86 -14.34
C ALA A 213 8.75 45.47 -14.11
N SER A 214 7.84 44.74 -13.46
CA SER A 214 6.51 45.23 -13.11
C SER A 214 6.46 46.07 -11.82
N PHE A 215 7.58 46.14 -11.08
CA PHE A 215 7.72 46.93 -9.86
C PHE A 215 8.44 48.28 -10.06
N ASP A 216 8.95 48.55 -11.26
CA ASP A 216 9.47 49.86 -11.72
C ASP A 216 8.41 50.63 -12.53
#